data_AF-A0A257MLK7-F1
#
_entry.id   AF-A0A257MLK7-F1
#
_cell.length_a   1.000
_cell.length_b   1.000
_cell.length_c   1.000
_cell.angle_alpha   90.00
_cell.angle_beta   90.00
_cell.angle_gamma   90.00
#
_symmetry.space_group_name_H-M   'P 1'
#
loop_
_entity.id
_entity.type
_entity.pdbx_description
1 polymer ?
#
loop_
_entity_poly.entity_id
_entity_poly.type
_entity_poly.pdbx_seq_one_letter_code
_entity_poly.pdbx_strand_id
1 'polypeptide(L)' 'MNKNVLVKTIQTMNSHLPTRRVNLAELLKMEKPGIRGKDNTFFITDKSELDLIS' A
#
# COMPACT_ATOMS: atom_id res chain seq x y z
N MET A 1 5.08 -8.57 28.38
CA MET A 1 5.02 -7.55 27.31
C MET A 1 3.83 -6.62 27.59
N ASN A 2 4.03 -5.30 27.63
CA ASN A 2 2.97 -4.35 27.98
C ASN A 2 1.93 -4.25 26.84
N LYS A 3 0.66 -4.53 27.13
CA LYS A 3 -0.44 -4.53 26.14
C LYS A 3 -0.55 -3.22 25.37
N ASN A 4 -0.27 -2.08 26.01
CA ASN A 4 -0.34 -0.77 25.38
C ASN A 4 0.75 -0.56 24.32
N VAL A 5 1.93 -1.15 24.52
CA VAL A 5 3.01 -1.11 23.53
C VAL A 5 2.62 -1.93 22.31
N LEU A 6 2.09 -3.15 22.51
CA LEU A 6 1.64 -4.01 21.43
C LEU A 6 0.54 -3.35 20.58
N VAL A 7 -0.44 -2.72 21.23
CA VAL A 7 -1.54 -2.02 20.54
C VAL A 7 -1.00 -0.87 19.68
N LYS A 8 -0.08 -0.05 20.23
CA LYS A 8 0.54 1.05 19.47
C LYS A 8 1.33 0.54 18.27
N THR A 9 2.10 -0.53 18.45
CA THR A 9 2.85 -1.16 17.35
C THR A 9 1.90 -1.62 16.23
N ILE A 10 0.82 -2.31 16.57
CA ILE A 10 -0.18 -2.76 15.58
C ILE A 10 -0.84 -1.57 14.87
N GLN A 11 -1.17 -0.50 15.60
CA GLN A 11 -1.75 0.71 15.02
C GLN A 11 -0.81 1.38 14.02
N THR A 12 0.47 1.52 14.36
CA THR A 12 1.50 2.06 13.46
C THR A 12 1.69 1.17 12.23
N MET A 13 1.70 -0.14 12.38
CA MET A 13 1.78 -1.04 11.21
C MET A 13 0.55 -0.89 10.31
N ASN A 14 -0.63 -0.77 10.91
CA ASN A 14 -1.89 -0.66 10.18
C ASN A 14 -2.05 0.68 9.44
N SER A 15 -1.36 1.75 9.84
CA SER A 15 -1.44 3.03 9.13
C SER A 15 -0.77 2.98 7.76
N HIS A 16 0.22 2.12 7.56
CA HIS A 16 0.87 1.93 6.26
C HIS A 16 0.08 1.02 5.32
N LEU A 17 -1.01 0.39 5.79
CA LEU A 17 -1.83 -0.45 4.93
C LEU A 17 -2.57 0.39 3.88
N PRO A 18 -2.80 -0.17 2.68
CA PRO A 18 -3.61 0.48 1.64
C PRO A 18 -5.00 0.88 2.12
N THR A 19 -5.46 2.05 1.66
CA THR A 19 -6.83 2.55 1.89
C THR A 19 -7.88 1.77 1.11
N ARG A 20 -7.51 1.27 -0.09
CA ARG A 20 -8.33 0.42 -0.95
C ARG A 20 -7.49 -0.72 -1.49
N ARG A 21 -8.14 -1.77 -2.02
CA ARG A 21 -7.47 -2.75 -2.86
C ARG A 21 -7.49 -2.26 -4.30
N VAL A 22 -6.42 -2.54 -5.04
CA VAL A 22 -6.30 -2.22 -6.48
C VAL A 22 -5.82 -3.48 -7.16
N ASN A 23 -6.49 -3.90 -8.23
CA ASN A 23 -6.06 -5.05 -9.00
C ASN A 23 -5.02 -4.66 -10.08
N LEU A 24 -4.37 -5.65 -10.67
CA LEU A 24 -3.33 -5.42 -11.68
C LEU A 24 -3.86 -4.67 -12.91
N ALA A 25 -5.04 -5.02 -13.39
CA ALA A 25 -5.66 -4.37 -14.56
C ALA A 25 -5.96 -2.88 -14.32
N GLU A 26 -6.27 -2.48 -13.09
CA GLU A 26 -6.39 -1.08 -12.70
C GLU A 26 -5.03 -0.39 -12.66
N LEU A 27 -4.00 -1.03 -12.08
CA LEU A 27 -2.65 -0.45 -11.97
C LEU A 27 -2.01 -0.20 -13.35
N LEU A 28 -2.17 -1.12 -14.30
CA LEU A 28 -1.63 -0.99 -15.66
C LEU A 28 -2.20 0.21 -16.43
N LYS A 29 -3.45 0.60 -16.12
CA LYS A 29 -4.14 1.77 -16.71
C LYS A 29 -3.69 3.10 -16.11
N MET A 30 -2.97 3.10 -14.99
CA MET A 30 -2.51 4.33 -14.34
C MET A 30 -1.27 4.88 -15.07
N GLU A 31 -1.20 6.21 -15.17
CA GLU A 31 -0.01 6.92 -15.66
C GLU A 31 1.17 6.75 -14.68
N LYS A 32 0.88 6.86 -13.38
CA LYS A 32 1.81 6.57 -12.28
C LYS A 32 1.19 5.51 -11.39
N PRO A 33 1.48 4.22 -11.64
CA PRO A 33 0.91 3.13 -10.85
C PRO A 33 1.32 3.26 -9.38
N GLY A 34 0.38 3.02 -8.49
CA GLY A 34 0.63 3.11 -7.06
C GLY A 34 -0.63 3.11 -6.22
N ILE A 35 -0.44 3.14 -4.91
CA ILE A 35 -1.51 3.02 -3.93
C ILE A 35 -1.27 3.92 -2.72
N ARG A 36 -2.33 4.52 -2.19
CA ARG A 36 -2.26 5.39 -1.01
C ARG A 36 -2.50 4.59 0.27
N GLY A 37 -1.58 4.68 1.21
CA GLY A 37 -1.71 4.18 2.57
C GLY A 37 -2.69 5.00 3.40
N LYS A 38 -3.14 4.46 4.54
CA LYS A 38 -4.04 5.18 5.48
C LYS A 38 -3.35 6.38 6.13
N ASP A 39 -2.03 6.37 6.15
CA ASP A 39 -1.13 7.46 6.55
C ASP A 39 -0.95 8.56 5.48
N ASN A 40 -1.68 8.47 4.36
CA ASN A 40 -1.53 9.31 3.17
C ASN A 40 -0.20 9.17 2.40
N THR A 41 0.66 8.23 2.78
CA THR A 41 1.87 7.90 2.01
C THR A 41 1.44 7.29 0.66
N PHE A 42 2.08 7.72 -0.43
CA PHE A 42 1.82 7.15 -1.76
C PHE A 42 2.94 6.17 -2.11
N PHE A 43 2.60 4.89 -2.20
CA PHE A 43 3.51 3.84 -2.62
C PHE A 43 3.46 3.73 -4.14
N ILE A 44 4.53 4.14 -4.80
CA ILE A 44 4.67 4.04 -6.25
C ILE A 44 5.05 2.61 -6.60
N THR A 45 4.45 2.07 -7.65
CA THR A 45 4.82 0.78 -8.24
C THR A 45 5.39 1.03 -9.62
N ASP A 46 6.53 0.42 -9.92
CA ASP A 46 7.15 0.59 -11.23
C ASP A 46 6.27 -0.09 -12.29
N LYS A 47 6.00 0.64 -13.38
CA LYS A 47 5.20 0.11 -14.48
C LYS A 47 5.89 -1.08 -15.15
N SER A 48 7.21 -1.04 -15.25
CA SER A 48 8.00 -2.14 -15.80
C SER A 48 7.85 -3.43 -14.99
N GLU A 49 7.79 -3.34 -13.65
CA GLU A 49 7.54 -4.50 -12.79
C GLU A 49 6.12 -5.05 -12.95
N LEU A 50 5.13 -4.18 -13.17
CA LEU A 50 3.74 -4.60 -13.41
C LEU A 50 3.56 -5.31 -14.75
N ASP A 51 4.25 -4.84 -15.79
CA ASP A 51 4.21 -5.45 -17.12
C ASP A 51 4.83 -6.87 -17.14
N LEU A 52 5.80 -7.15 -16.27
CA LEU A 52 6.40 -8.49 -16.14
C LEU A 52 5.44 -9.55 -15.56
N ILE A 53 4.42 -9.12 -14.84
CA ILE A 53 3.47 -10.00 -14.14
C ILE A 53 2.05 -9.94 -14.73
N SER A 54 1.87 -9.25 -15.85
CA SER A 54 0.57 -9.09 -16.53
C SER A 54 0.07 -10.35 -17.20
#